data_AF-A0A5E6NZN3-F1
#
_entry.id   AF-A0A5E6NZN3-F1
#
_cell.length_a   1.000
_cell.length_b   1.000
_cell.length_c   1.000
_cell.angle_alpha   90.00
_cell.angle_beta   90.00
_cell.angle_gamma   90.00
#
_symmetry.space_group_name_H-M   'P 1'
#
loop_
_entity.id
_entity.type
_entity.pdbx_description
1 polymer ?
#
loop_
_entity_poly.entity_id
_entity_poly.type
_entity_poly.pdbx_seq_one_letter_code
_entity_poly.pdbx_strand_id
1 'polypeptide(L)'
;MLSACGASEKINTFTGSTMGTTYTVKTIGDDAASQQKIDDRLIQINQIFSTWDTQSELSVVNQQPVNEWIKVSNELFYVLKTAKEIYQQTQGYFDPGIGHLVDAWGFWR
;
A
#
# COMPACT_ATOMS: atom_id res chain seq x y z
N MET A 1 44.41 -23.45 -16.31
CA MET A 1 43.74 -22.17 -15.99
C MET A 1 42.25 -22.44 -15.97
N LEU A 2 41.63 -22.40 -14.79
CA LEU A 2 40.17 -22.49 -14.63
C LEU A 2 39.66 -21.05 -14.51
N SER A 3 39.20 -20.46 -15.62
CA SER A 3 38.40 -19.24 -15.56
C SER A 3 36.99 -19.65 -15.14
N ALA A 4 36.67 -19.44 -13.87
CA ALA A 4 35.30 -19.45 -13.40
C ALA A 4 34.63 -18.16 -13.91
N CYS A 5 33.88 -18.26 -15.01
CA CYS A 5 32.91 -17.23 -15.39
C CYS A 5 31.78 -17.24 -14.35
N GLY A 6 31.94 -16.47 -13.28
CA GLY A 6 30.79 -16.06 -12.47
C GLY A 6 29.99 -15.08 -13.34
N ALA A 7 28.87 -15.53 -13.91
CA ALA A 7 27.92 -14.62 -14.54
C ALA A 7 27.45 -13.65 -13.45
N SER A 8 28.00 -12.43 -13.43
CA SER A 8 27.53 -11.38 -12.54
C SER A 8 26.13 -11.02 -13.01
N GLU A 9 25.12 -11.50 -12.30
CA GLU A 9 23.74 -11.11 -12.59
C GLU A 9 23.62 -9.58 -12.49
N LYS A 10 23.09 -8.97 -13.54
CA LYS A 10 22.90 -7.53 -13.58
C LYS A 10 21.79 -7.15 -12.59
N ILE A 11 22.13 -6.33 -11.61
CA ILE A 11 21.18 -5.79 -10.64
C ILE A 11 20.66 -4.45 -11.17
N ASN A 12 19.35 -4.37 -11.39
CA ASN A 12 18.67 -3.12 -11.69
C ASN A 12 18.11 -2.53 -10.39
N THR A 13 18.30 -1.23 -10.19
CA THR A 13 17.78 -0.52 -9.00
C THR A 13 16.85 0.59 -9.45
N PHE A 14 15.63 0.58 -8.92
CA PHE A 14 14.61 1.60 -9.12
C PHE A 14 14.35 2.31 -7.80
N THR A 15 14.23 3.62 -7.83
CA THR A 15 14.01 4.45 -6.64
C THR A 15 13.00 5.52 -6.95
N GLY A 16 12.16 5.85 -5.97
CA GLY A 16 11.20 6.93 -6.11
C GLY A 16 10.61 7.33 -4.78
N SER A 17 9.61 8.19 -4.83
CA SER A 17 8.89 8.68 -3.67
C SER A 17 7.38 8.65 -3.89
N THR A 18 6.63 8.20 -2.90
CA THR A 18 5.16 8.19 -2.89
C THR A 18 4.66 8.07 -1.46
N MET A 19 3.40 8.41 -1.20
CA MET A 19 2.74 8.23 0.11
C MET A 19 3.56 8.78 1.29
N GLY A 20 4.22 9.93 1.09
CA GLY A 20 5.03 10.60 2.11
C GLY A 20 6.37 9.91 2.44
N THR A 21 6.81 8.91 1.68
CA THR A 21 8.07 8.20 1.90
C THR A 21 8.80 7.91 0.57
N THR A 22 9.96 7.25 0.66
CA THR A 22 10.76 6.78 -0.49
C THR A 22 10.76 5.26 -0.57
N TYR A 23 10.85 4.74 -1.79
CA TYR A 23 10.98 3.30 -2.02
C TYR A 23 12.27 2.98 -2.79
N THR A 24 12.73 1.74 -2.66
CA THR A 24 13.82 1.17 -3.47
C THR A 24 13.44 -0.25 -3.87
N VAL A 25 13.40 -0.52 -5.17
CA VAL A 25 13.18 -1.86 -5.72
C VAL A 25 14.44 -2.31 -6.43
N LYS A 26 14.95 -3.48 -6.04
CA LYS A 26 16.10 -4.11 -6.69
C LYS A 26 15.66 -5.38 -7.39
N THR A 27 15.98 -5.52 -8.66
CA THR A 27 15.68 -6.71 -9.45
C THR A 27 16.95 -7.30 -10.03
N ILE A 28 16.91 -8.60 -10.30
CA ILE A 28 17.99 -9.37 -10.88
C ILE A 28 17.53 -9.82 -12.28
N GLY A 29 18.36 -9.64 -13.29
CA GLY A 29 18.04 -9.99 -14.69
C GLY A 29 17.38 -8.84 -15.46
N ASP A 30 17.21 -9.01 -16.78
CA ASP A 30 17.01 -7.89 -17.70
C ASP A 30 15.55 -7.50 -18.01
N ASP A 31 14.50 -8.28 -17.68
CA ASP A 31 13.34 -8.23 -18.59
C ASP A 31 11.90 -8.25 -18.00
N ALA A 32 11.60 -7.49 -16.94
CA ALA A 32 10.19 -7.29 -16.59
C ALA A 32 9.85 -5.96 -15.90
N ALA A 33 10.72 -5.50 -15.01
CA ALA A 33 10.50 -4.30 -14.21
C ALA A 33 10.94 -3.05 -14.98
N SER A 34 10.07 -2.05 -15.03
CA SER A 34 10.40 -0.71 -15.46
C SER A 34 9.94 0.28 -14.41
N GLN A 35 10.62 1.42 -14.34
CA GLN A 35 10.26 2.53 -13.46
C GLN A 35 8.77 2.90 -13.63
N GLN A 36 8.31 3.01 -14.89
CA GLN A 36 6.92 3.30 -15.21
C GLN A 36 5.93 2.30 -14.60
N LYS A 37 6.17 0.99 -14.71
CA LYS A 37 5.26 -0.03 -14.16
C LYS A 37 5.18 0.04 -12.64
N ILE A 38 6.30 0.36 -11.98
CA ILE A 38 6.35 0.52 -10.53
C ILE A 38 5.53 1.75 -10.13
N ASP A 39 5.76 2.88 -10.80
CA ASP A 39 5.05 4.12 -10.53
C ASP A 39 3.54 3.98 -10.80
N ASP A 40 3.14 3.38 -11.92
CA ASP A 40 1.74 3.11 -12.25
C ASP A 40 1.05 2.26 -11.17
N ARG A 41 1.73 1.22 -10.69
CA ARG A 41 1.17 0.37 -9.63
C ARG A 41 1.04 1.14 -8.32
N LEU A 42 2.03 1.95 -7.95
CA LEU A 42 1.99 2.77 -6.74
C LEU A 42 0.90 3.85 -6.81
N ILE A 43 0.65 4.42 -8.00
CA ILE A 43 -0.48 5.34 -8.23
C ILE A 43 -1.81 4.62 -7.98
N GLN A 44 -1.99 3.41 -8.52
CA GLN A 44 -3.21 2.61 -8.29
C GLN A 44 -3.41 2.29 -6.80
N ILE A 45 -2.35 1.89 -6.09
CA ILE A 45 -2.42 1.63 -4.65
C ILE A 45 -2.83 2.92 -3.91
N ASN A 46 -2.28 4.07 -4.29
CA ASN A 46 -2.65 5.34 -3.68
C ASN A 46 -4.13 5.71 -3.92
N GLN A 47 -4.64 5.46 -5.12
CA GLN A 47 -6.06 5.65 -5.46
C GLN A 47 -7.00 4.74 -4.65
N ILE A 48 -6.52 3.61 -4.13
CA ILE A 48 -7.33 2.71 -3.30
C ILE A 48 -7.20 3.09 -1.82
N PHE A 49 -5.98 3.29 -1.32
CA PHE A 49 -5.71 3.27 0.13
C PHE A 49 -5.34 4.62 0.75
N SER A 50 -5.22 5.69 -0.03
CA SER A 50 -4.87 7.01 0.51
C SER A 50 -5.95 7.51 1.47
N THR A 51 -5.58 7.90 2.69
CA THR A 51 -6.49 8.57 3.64
C THR A 51 -6.56 10.09 3.42
N TRP A 52 -5.70 10.63 2.54
CA TRP A 52 -5.59 12.07 2.26
C TRP A 52 -6.31 12.47 0.96
N ASP A 53 -6.34 11.55 -0.01
CA ASP A 53 -7.06 11.76 -1.26
C ASP A 53 -8.55 11.48 -1.02
N THR A 54 -9.38 12.52 -1.12
CA THR A 54 -10.82 12.43 -0.88
C THR A 54 -11.55 11.58 -1.91
N GLN A 55 -10.92 11.32 -3.07
CA GLN A 55 -11.44 10.48 -4.14
C GLN A 55 -10.90 9.05 -4.07
N SER A 56 -10.05 8.73 -3.09
CA SER A 56 -9.59 7.36 -2.92
C SER A 56 -10.75 6.44 -2.54
N GLU A 57 -10.65 5.17 -2.91
CA GLU A 57 -11.69 4.19 -2.60
C GLU A 57 -11.94 4.10 -1.08
N LEU A 58 -10.87 4.08 -0.27
CA LEU A 58 -10.96 4.06 1.19
C LEU A 58 -11.63 5.33 1.74
N SER A 59 -11.26 6.51 1.23
CA SER A 59 -11.88 7.77 1.65
C SER A 59 -13.35 7.83 1.32
N VAL A 60 -13.74 7.33 0.15
CA VAL A 60 -15.16 7.22 -0.23
C VAL A 60 -15.90 6.31 0.74
N VAL A 61 -15.34 5.14 1.08
CA VAL A 61 -15.94 4.23 2.09
C VAL A 61 -16.09 4.93 3.45
N ASN A 62 -15.07 5.67 3.90
CA ASN A 62 -15.11 6.38 5.19
C ASN A 62 -16.17 7.51 5.24
N GLN A 63 -16.62 8.02 4.09
CA GLN A 63 -17.63 9.08 3.99
C GLN A 63 -19.06 8.53 3.85
N GLN A 64 -19.22 7.23 3.61
CA GLN A 64 -20.56 6.64 3.40
C GLN A 64 -21.33 6.48 4.73
N PRO A 65 -22.67 6.47 4.67
CA PRO A 65 -23.51 6.18 5.83
C PRO A 65 -23.24 4.80 6.42
N VAL A 66 -23.39 4.70 7.73
CA VAL A 66 -23.31 3.42 8.45
C VAL A 66 -24.52 2.55 8.09
N ASN A 67 -24.30 1.23 8.01
CA ASN A 67 -25.30 0.20 7.68
C ASN A 67 -25.73 0.14 6.20
N GLU A 68 -24.97 0.74 5.30
CA GLU A 68 -25.15 0.58 3.87
C GLU A 68 -24.10 -0.37 3.27
N TRP A 69 -24.54 -1.21 2.33
CA TRP A 69 -23.63 -2.09 1.59
C TRP A 69 -22.93 -1.29 0.50
N ILE A 70 -21.61 -1.26 0.54
CA ILE A 70 -20.77 -0.57 -0.43
C ILE A 70 -19.97 -1.61 -1.20
N LYS A 71 -19.99 -1.50 -2.52
CA LYS A 71 -19.13 -2.32 -3.37
C LYS A 71 -17.71 -1.74 -3.32
N VAL A 72 -16.76 -2.60 -3.02
CA VAL A 72 -15.32 -2.27 -3.03
C VAL A 72 -14.55 -3.22 -3.94
N SER A 73 -13.34 -2.83 -4.29
CA SER A 73 -12.37 -3.62 -5.01
C SER A 73 -11.93 -4.83 -4.18
N ASN A 74 -11.48 -5.88 -4.87
CA ASN A 74 -10.96 -7.08 -4.20
C ASN A 74 -9.73 -6.76 -3.34
N GLU A 75 -8.91 -5.78 -3.76
CA GLU A 75 -7.71 -5.37 -3.02
C GLU A 75 -8.09 -4.68 -1.70
N LEU A 76 -9.01 -3.72 -1.73
CA LEU A 76 -9.49 -3.07 -0.51
C LEU A 76 -10.18 -4.08 0.40
N PHE A 77 -11.04 -4.94 -0.15
CA PHE A 77 -11.72 -5.99 0.63
C PHE A 77 -10.72 -6.93 1.33
N TYR A 78 -9.67 -7.36 0.62
CA TYR A 78 -8.63 -8.22 1.18
C TYR A 78 -7.93 -7.55 2.37
N VAL A 79 -7.55 -6.28 2.24
CA VAL A 79 -6.89 -5.53 3.32
C VAL A 79 -7.84 -5.33 4.50
N LEU A 80 -9.09 -4.93 4.27
CA LEU A 80 -10.08 -4.76 5.34
C LEU A 80 -10.36 -6.07 6.09
N LYS A 81 -10.48 -7.19 5.35
CA LYS A 81 -10.63 -8.51 5.95
C LYS A 81 -9.43 -8.86 6.82
N THR A 82 -8.22 -8.67 6.30
CA THR A 82 -6.97 -8.94 7.04
C THR A 82 -6.86 -8.06 8.28
N ALA A 83 -7.18 -6.77 8.16
CA ALA A 83 -7.16 -5.83 9.28
C ALA A 83 -8.14 -6.24 10.39
N LYS A 84 -9.33 -6.74 10.03
CA LYS A 84 -10.30 -7.31 10.99
C LYS A 84 -9.76 -8.57 11.67
N GLU A 85 -9.10 -9.46 10.94
CA GLU A 85 -8.48 -10.65 11.52
C GLU A 85 -7.38 -10.29 12.53
N ILE A 86 -6.53 -9.31 12.19
CA ILE A 86 -5.48 -8.81 13.11
C ILE A 86 -6.09 -8.11 14.33
N TYR A 87 -7.14 -7.30 14.16
CA TYR A 87 -7.87 -6.70 15.28
C TYR A 87 -8.33 -7.77 16.29
N GLN A 88 -8.90 -8.87 15.80
CA GLN A 88 -9.35 -9.98 16.65
C GLN A 88 -8.18 -10.70 17.34
N GLN A 89 -7.12 -11.02 16.59
CA GLN A 89 -5.93 -11.70 17.12
C GLN A 89 -5.22 -10.87 18.18
N THR A 90 -5.23 -9.56 18.01
CA THR A 90 -4.61 -8.60 18.92
C THR A 90 -5.57 -8.10 19.99
N GLN A 91 -6.80 -8.64 20.10
CA GLN A 91 -7.79 -8.19 21.09
C GLN A 91 -8.00 -6.65 21.10
N GLY A 92 -7.92 -6.02 19.94
CA GLY A 92 -8.09 -4.57 19.77
C GLY A 92 -6.84 -3.72 19.96
N TYR A 93 -5.65 -4.29 20.22
CA TYR A 93 -4.41 -3.50 20.25
C TYR A 93 -4.04 -2.93 18.86
N PHE A 94 -4.40 -3.63 17.79
CA PHE A 94 -4.41 -3.08 16.44
C PHE A 94 -5.85 -2.76 16.06
N ASP A 95 -6.17 -1.49 15.83
CA ASP A 95 -7.52 -1.06 15.43
C ASP A 95 -7.46 -0.05 14.25
N PRO A 96 -7.88 -0.46 13.04
CA PRO A 96 -7.90 0.42 11.87
C PRO A 96 -9.04 1.46 11.93
N GLY A 97 -10.02 1.32 12.83
CA GLY A 97 -11.18 2.20 12.98
C GLY A 97 -10.97 3.39 13.92
N ILE A 98 -9.80 3.54 14.54
CA ILE A 98 -9.52 4.60 15.52
C ILE A 98 -9.35 6.00 14.94
N GLY A 99 -9.56 6.17 13.62
CA GLY A 99 -9.27 7.42 12.89
C GLY A 99 -9.87 8.67 13.55
N HIS A 100 -11.12 8.61 14.01
CA HIS A 100 -11.79 9.72 14.70
C HIS A 100 -11.13 10.07 16.05
N LEU A 101 -10.62 9.08 16.79
CA LEU A 101 -9.89 9.34 18.03
C LEU A 101 -8.57 10.03 17.71
N VAL A 102 -7.80 9.48 16.75
CA VAL A 102 -6.52 10.06 16.31
C VAL A 102 -6.68 11.52 15.87
N ASP A 103 -7.79 11.85 15.21
CA ASP A 103 -8.13 13.21 14.80
C ASP A 103 -8.47 14.14 15.96
N ALA A 104 -9.24 13.66 16.93
CA ALA A 104 -9.54 14.43 18.14
C ALA A 104 -8.27 14.84 18.92
N TRP A 105 -7.21 14.03 18.86
CA TRP A 105 -5.92 14.33 19.49
C TRP A 105 -4.98 15.18 18.62
N GLY A 106 -5.37 15.49 17.37
CA GLY A 106 -4.64 16.40 16.49
C GLY A 106 -3.42 15.78 15.80
N PHE A 107 -3.31 14.45 15.72
CA PHE A 107 -2.19 13.77 15.07
C PHE A 107 -2.23 13.84 13.53
N TRP A 108 -3.32 14.29 12.92
CA TRP A 108 -3.45 14.49 11.47
C TRP A 108 -3.07 15.90 10.98
N ARG A 109 -2.45 16.73 11.85
CA ARG A 109 -1.98 18.09 11.51
C ARG A 109 -0.51 18.14 11.12
#